data_AF-A0A376P738-F1
#
_entry.id   AF-A0A376P738-F1
#
_cell.length_a   1.000
_cell.length_b   1.000
_cell.length_c   1.000
_cell.angle_alpha   90.00
_cell.angle_beta   90.00
_cell.angle_gamma   90.00
#
_symmetry.space_group_name_H-M   'P 1'
#
loop_
_entity.id
_entity.type
_entity.pdbx_description
1 polymer ?
#
loop_
_entity_poly.entity_id
_entity_poly.type
_entity_poly.pdbx_seq_one_letter_code
_entity_poly.pdbx_strand_id
1 'polypeptide(L)'
;MFLKQDTFNYEKQSVVLSELSGLQRIEYLTFVQQRTAKFDAQEGELPEAERQIAFLRMGMDINAWLVSRSLWNAEQSQDVETLCASIMTTWSYDALGAGRRGFCR
;
A
#
# COMPACT_ATOMS: atom_id res chain seq x y z
N MET A 1 -20.97 7.84 -0.31
CA MET A 1 -20.28 6.55 -0.51
C MET A 1 -20.56 5.65 0.70
N PHE A 2 -20.71 4.33 0.55
CA PHE A 2 -21.09 3.39 1.64
C PHE A 2 -19.91 2.78 2.40
N LEU A 3 -18.68 3.01 1.94
CA LEU A 3 -17.46 2.46 2.53
C LEU A 3 -17.14 3.22 3.82
N LYS A 4 -16.81 2.50 4.89
CA LYS A 4 -16.38 3.09 6.16
C LYS A 4 -15.13 3.94 5.96
N GLN A 5 -15.16 5.16 6.48
CA GLN A 5 -14.02 6.07 6.46
C GLN A 5 -13.48 6.28 7.87
N ASP A 6 -12.17 6.47 7.97
CA ASP A 6 -11.48 6.82 9.20
C ASP A 6 -10.41 7.88 8.92
N THR A 7 -10.13 8.73 9.90
CA THR A 7 -9.10 9.76 9.77
C THR A 7 -7.77 9.20 10.24
N PHE A 8 -6.86 9.03 9.29
CA PHE A 8 -5.49 8.65 9.56
C PHE A 8 -4.66 9.89 9.90
N ASN A 9 -4.19 9.95 11.14
CA ASN A 9 -3.31 11.00 11.63
C ASN A 9 -1.87 10.47 11.67
N TYR A 10 -0.97 11.15 10.97
CA TYR A 10 0.45 10.88 11.00
C TYR A 10 1.22 12.18 11.19
N GLU A 11 1.90 12.30 12.33
CA GLU A 11 2.57 13.53 12.78
C GLU A 11 1.65 14.76 12.74
N LYS A 12 1.88 15.69 11.80
CA LYS A 12 1.11 16.93 11.63
C LYS A 12 0.11 16.85 10.47
N GLN A 13 0.01 15.69 9.81
CA GLN A 13 -0.86 15.47 8.66
C GLN A 13 -2.01 14.55 9.03
N SER A 14 -3.19 14.89 8.52
CA SER A 14 -4.41 14.11 8.67
C SER A 14 -4.96 13.84 7.28
N VAL A 15 -5.23 12.58 6.96
CA VAL A 15 -5.86 12.19 5.69
C VAL A 15 -7.01 11.24 5.97
N VAL A 16 -8.05 11.32 5.15
CA VAL A 16 -9.20 10.42 5.26
C VAL A 16 -8.91 9.17 4.45
N LEU A 17 -8.97 8.02 5.11
CA LEU A 17 -8.85 6.71 4.50
C LEU A 17 -10.22 6.05 4.45
N SER A 18 -10.52 5.35 3.37
CA SER A 18 -11.76 4.61 3.16
C SER A 18 -11.43 3.13 3.06
N GLU A 19 -12.29 2.26 3.61
CA GLU A 19 -12.11 0.83 3.42
C GLU A 19 -12.09 0.45 1.93
N LEU A 20 -11.50 -0.71 1.64
CA LEU A 20 -11.56 -1.26 0.30
C LEU A 20 -12.95 -1.83 0.01
N SER A 21 -13.43 -1.63 -1.21
CA SER A 21 -14.56 -2.39 -1.73
C SER A 21 -14.24 -3.89 -1.77
N GLY A 22 -15.29 -4.72 -1.86
CA GLY A 22 -15.12 -6.18 -1.97
C GLY A 22 -14.23 -6.59 -3.14
N LEU A 23 -14.39 -5.96 -4.30
CA LEU A 23 -13.56 -6.21 -5.48
C LEU A 23 -12.10 -5.82 -5.24
N GLN A 24 -11.85 -4.63 -4.70
CA GLN A 24 -10.49 -4.16 -4.39
C GLN A 24 -9.79 -5.04 -3.35
N ARG A 25 -10.51 -5.67 -2.41
CA ARG A 25 -9.92 -6.65 -1.49
C ARG A 25 -9.39 -7.89 -2.24
N ILE A 26 -10.12 -8.37 -3.27
CA ILE A 26 -9.67 -9.50 -4.10
C ILE A 26 -8.46 -9.09 -4.96
N GLU A 27 -8.50 -7.88 -5.54
CA GLU A 27 -7.38 -7.32 -6.30
C GLU A 27 -6.14 -7.15 -5.42
N TYR A 28 -6.31 -6.72 -4.17
CA TYR A 28 -5.24 -6.61 -3.19
C TYR A 28 -4.58 -7.97 -2.92
N LEU A 29 -5.37 -9.01 -2.66
CA LEU A 29 -4.84 -10.36 -2.42
C LEU A 29 -4.08 -10.88 -3.64
N THR A 30 -4.61 -10.65 -4.84
CA THR A 30 -3.95 -11.00 -6.10
C THR A 30 -2.63 -10.25 -6.26
N PHE A 31 -2.61 -8.94 -5.95
CA PHE A 31 -1.42 -8.12 -6.02
C PHE A 31 -0.34 -8.58 -5.04
N VAL A 32 -0.71 -8.86 -3.78
CA VAL A 32 0.21 -9.40 -2.77
C VAL A 32 0.81 -10.72 -3.26
N GLN A 33 -0.02 -11.66 -3.73
CA GLN A 33 0.45 -12.94 -4.24
C GLN A 33 1.45 -12.76 -5.38
N GLN A 34 1.18 -11.88 -6.35
CA GLN A 34 2.09 -11.61 -7.46
C GLN A 34 3.43 -11.02 -7.00
N ARG A 35 3.41 -10.14 -5.99
CA ARG A 35 4.63 -9.53 -5.45
C ARG A 35 5.47 -10.54 -4.66
N THR A 36 4.82 -11.38 -3.86
CA THR A 36 5.48 -12.47 -3.14
C THR A 36 6.07 -13.49 -4.09
N ALA A 37 5.33 -13.94 -5.10
CA ALA A 37 5.85 -14.88 -6.10
C ALA A 37 7.07 -14.33 -6.86
N LYS A 38 7.09 -13.02 -7.17
CA LYS A 38 8.25 -12.36 -7.77
C LYS A 38 9.46 -12.33 -6.84
N PHE A 39 9.25 -12.11 -5.54
CA PHE A 39 10.31 -12.13 -4.55
C PHE A 39 10.87 -13.55 -4.36
N ASP A 40 9.99 -14.55 -4.22
CA ASP A 40 10.38 -15.95 -4.05
C ASP A 40 11.17 -16.47 -5.26
N ALA A 41 10.81 -16.05 -6.47
CA ALA A 41 11.56 -16.38 -7.69
C ALA A 41 12.98 -15.81 -7.70
N GLN A 42 13.25 -14.76 -6.92
CA GLN A 42 14.56 -14.09 -6.83
C GLN A 42 15.38 -14.57 -5.61
N GLU A 43 14.78 -15.29 -4.65
CA GLU A 43 15.45 -15.68 -3.41
C GLU A 43 16.70 -16.55 -3.62
N GLY A 44 16.76 -17.35 -4.69
CA GLY A 44 17.91 -18.23 -4.97
C GLY A 44 19.13 -17.51 -5.55
N GLU A 45 18.98 -16.30 -6.07
CA GLU A 45 19.99 -15.65 -6.92
C GLU A 45 20.69 -14.46 -6.26
N LEU A 46 20.11 -13.90 -5.19
CA LEU A 46 20.55 -12.63 -4.62
C LEU A 46 21.37 -12.79 -3.32
N PRO A 47 22.43 -11.98 -3.13
CA PRO A 47 23.09 -11.79 -1.84
C PRO A 47 22.11 -11.35 -0.73
N GLU A 48 22.41 -11.67 0.53
CA GLU A 48 21.53 -11.39 1.67
C GLU A 48 21.12 -9.91 1.78
N ALA A 49 22.05 -8.98 1.58
CA ALA A 49 21.77 -7.55 1.63
C ALA A 49 20.78 -7.10 0.53
N GLU A 50 20.93 -7.64 -0.68
CA GLU A 50 20.01 -7.37 -1.79
C GLU A 50 18.64 -7.97 -1.55
N ARG A 51 18.57 -9.15 -0.92
CA ARG A 51 17.32 -9.77 -0.50
C ARG A 51 16.57 -8.92 0.53
N GLN A 52 17.27 -8.36 1.51
CA GLN A 52 16.66 -7.47 2.51
C GLN A 52 16.08 -6.22 1.83
N ILE A 53 16.80 -5.61 0.88
CA ILE A 53 16.31 -4.46 0.11
C ILE A 53 15.08 -4.84 -0.71
N ALA A 54 15.10 -6.00 -1.38
CA ALA A 54 13.96 -6.50 -2.17
C ALA A 54 12.72 -6.76 -1.31
N PHE A 55 12.91 -7.30 -0.10
CA PHE A 55 11.83 -7.52 0.86
C PHE A 55 11.20 -6.20 1.33
N LEU A 56 12.02 -5.20 1.67
CA LEU A 56 11.55 -3.87 2.05
C LEU A 56 10.80 -3.20 0.88
N ARG A 57 11.31 -3.32 -0.33
CA ARG A 57 10.65 -2.83 -1.55
C ARG A 57 9.30 -3.49 -1.77
N MET A 58 9.21 -4.81 -1.61
CA MET A 58 7.95 -5.56 -1.71
C MET A 58 6.92 -5.05 -0.70
N GLY A 59 7.32 -4.88 0.57
CA GLY A 59 6.44 -4.35 1.60
C GLY A 59 5.97 -2.93 1.31
N MET A 60 6.86 -2.08 0.80
CA MET A 60 6.53 -0.71 0.40
C MET A 60 5.54 -0.68 -0.77
N ASP A 61 5.76 -1.48 -1.82
CA ASP A 61 4.87 -1.58 -2.99
C ASP A 61 3.46 -2.03 -2.56
N ILE A 62 3.37 -3.03 -1.67
CA ILE A 62 2.09 -3.53 -1.12
C ILE A 62 1.36 -2.46 -0.30
N ASN A 63 2.09 -1.78 0.58
CA ASN A 63 1.49 -0.77 1.45
C ASN A 63 1.04 0.46 0.65
N ALA A 64 1.85 0.92 -0.30
CA ALA A 64 1.52 2.05 -1.17
C ALA A 64 0.29 1.75 -2.03
N TRP A 65 0.20 0.52 -2.57
CA TRP A 65 -0.98 0.08 -3.32
C TRP A 65 -2.25 0.20 -2.47
N LEU A 66 -2.22 -0.33 -1.25
CA LEU A 66 -3.37 -0.33 -0.34
C LEU A 66 -3.81 1.10 0.01
N VAL A 67 -2.86 1.94 0.45
CA VAL A 67 -3.13 3.31 0.88
C VAL A 67 -3.68 4.15 -0.28
N SER A 68 -3.16 3.97 -1.50
CA SER A 68 -3.62 4.76 -2.65
C SER A 68 -5.07 4.43 -3.02
N ARG A 69 -5.48 3.16 -3.00
CA ARG A 69 -6.87 2.76 -3.34
C ARG A 69 -7.85 3.23 -2.26
N SER A 70 -7.42 3.20 -1.01
CA SER A 70 -8.20 3.80 0.08
C SER A 70 -8.39 5.30 -0.08
N LEU A 71 -7.31 6.05 -0.33
CA LEU A 71 -7.37 7.50 -0.53
C LEU A 71 -8.23 7.84 -1.74
N TRP A 72 -8.09 7.09 -2.84
CA TRP A 72 -8.91 7.25 -4.03
C TRP A 72 -10.39 6.96 -3.77
N ASN A 73 -10.69 5.96 -2.93
CA ASN A 73 -12.06 5.70 -2.51
C ASN A 73 -12.61 6.86 -1.66
N ALA A 74 -11.82 7.43 -0.75
CA ALA A 74 -12.25 8.58 0.04
C ALA A 74 -12.50 9.81 -0.86
N GLU A 75 -11.61 10.05 -1.82
CA GLU A 75 -11.67 11.17 -2.74
C GLU A 75 -11.14 10.79 -4.14
N GLN A 76 -12.04 10.71 -5.11
CA GLN A 76 -11.72 10.34 -6.51
C GLN A 76 -11.22 11.54 -7.33
N SER A 77 -10.20 12.24 -6.82
CA SER A 77 -9.70 13.48 -7.42
C SER A 77 -8.74 13.26 -8.59
N GLN A 78 -8.08 12.11 -8.64
CA GLN A 78 -7.08 11.78 -9.67
C GLN A 78 -7.04 10.29 -9.99
N ASP A 79 -6.25 9.92 -11.00
CA ASP A 79 -5.99 8.52 -11.34
C ASP A 79 -5.30 7.77 -10.19
N VAL A 80 -5.74 6.54 -9.94
CA VAL A 80 -5.31 5.74 -8.78
C VAL A 80 -3.86 5.25 -8.91
N GLU A 81 -3.36 5.04 -10.13
CA GLU A 81 -1.98 4.64 -10.37
C GLU A 81 -1.02 5.82 -10.20
N THR A 82 -1.44 7.00 -10.65
CA THR A 82 -0.71 8.26 -10.42
C THR A 82 -0.62 8.57 -8.93
N LEU A 83 -1.71 8.38 -8.19
CA LEU A 83 -1.72 8.52 -6.73
C LEU A 83 -0.79 7.49 -6.07
N CYS A 84 -0.78 6.24 -6.55
CA CYS A 84 0.10 5.18 -6.06
C CYS A 84 1.58 5.56 -6.22
N ALA A 85 1.97 6.04 -7.41
CA ALA A 85 3.33 6.49 -7.69
C ALA A 85 3.74 7.71 -6.83
N SER A 86 2.81 8.66 -6.62
CA SER A 86 3.02 9.80 -5.73
C SER A 86 3.26 9.35 -4.30
N ILE A 87 2.42 8.46 -3.76
CA ILE A 87 2.57 7.92 -2.40
C ILE A 87 3.91 7.20 -2.23
N MET A 88 4.34 6.39 -3.20
CA MET A 88 5.64 5.71 -3.14
C MET A 88 6.84 6.65 -3.06
N THR A 89 6.71 7.90 -3.55
CA THR A 89 7.81 8.88 -3.58
C THR A 89 7.70 9.91 -2.46
N THR A 90 6.50 10.16 -1.94
CA THR A 90 6.24 11.23 -0.96
C THR A 90 6.02 10.73 0.45
N TRP A 91 5.57 9.49 0.64
CA TRP A 91 5.34 8.92 1.97
C TRP A 91 6.55 8.12 2.44
N SER A 92 6.89 8.27 3.72
CA SER A 92 7.92 7.44 4.35
C SER A 92 7.45 6.00 4.52
N TYR A 93 8.40 5.07 4.64
CA TYR A 93 8.11 3.66 4.91
C TYR A 93 7.26 3.48 6.18
N ASP A 94 7.53 4.28 7.21
CA ASP A 94 6.78 4.25 8.48
C ASP A 94 5.35 4.76 8.32
N ALA A 95 5.14 5.83 7.54
CA ALA A 95 3.82 6.36 7.23
C ALA A 95 2.99 5.33 6.44
N LEU A 96 3.61 4.64 5.47
CA LEU A 96 2.98 3.55 4.71
C LEU A 96 2.60 2.37 5.62
N GLY A 97 3.51 1.97 6.52
CA GLY A 97 3.23 0.92 7.50
C GLY A 97 2.12 1.29 8.48
N ALA A 98 2.07 2.55 8.91
CA ALA A 98 1.02 3.07 9.78
C ALA A 98 -0.33 3.15 9.07
N GLY A 99 -0.36 3.59 7.82
CA GLY A 99 -1.56 3.58 6.97
C GLY A 99 -2.14 2.18 6.83
N ARG A 100 -1.30 1.17 6.54
CA ARG A 100 -1.75 -0.24 6.51
C ARG A 100 -2.42 -0.69 7.81
N ARG A 101 -1.83 -0.35 8.97
CA ARG A 101 -2.37 -0.75 10.29
C ARG A 101 -3.75 -0.16 10.58
N GLY A 102 -4.09 0.97 9.97
CA GLY A 102 -5.43 1.55 10.00
C GLY A 102 -6.52 0.66 9.38
N PHE A 103 -6.15 -0.26 8.47
CA PHE A 103 -7.10 -1.17 7.79
C PHE A 103 -7.24 -2.55 8.44
N CYS A 104 -6.37 -2.91 9.39
CA CYS A 104 -6.41 -4.20 10.08
C CYS A 104 -7.11 -4.13 11.45
N ARG A 105 -7.81 -3.02 11.75
CA ARG A 105 -8.67 -2.85 12.93
C ARG A 105 -10.14 -3.03 12.55
#